data_AF-A0AAD3W0E2-F1
#
_entry.id   AF-A0AAD3W0E2-F1
#
_cell.length_a   1.000
_cell.length_b   1.000
_cell.length_c   1.000
_cell.angle_alpha   90.00
_cell.angle_beta   90.00
_cell.angle_gamma   90.00
#
_symmetry.space_group_name_H-M   'P 1'
#
loop_
_entity.id
_entity.type
_entity.pdbx_description
1 polymer ?
#
loop_
_entity_poly.entity_id
_entity_poly.type
_entity_poly.pdbx_seq_one_letter_code
_entity_poly.pdbx_strand_id
1 'polypeptide(L)'
;MTVQSRGGLVYRVEPGSLAEYVGIMPGDLIVSVNGHVLRDEIDFRFYSAGENITLDVVKQNGKKQRFEIEKDTDDLMGISFDNPVFDSIKTCRNNCCFCFISQLPRGLRQGLYLRDDDYRLSFLFGNFISLTNLASQDWKRIDEQRLTPLRVSLHTSDPGARARLMGNPDAGRAMEYLEKFKQKGICAHIQIVLLKGVNDGDKLISTLEDLDSLGGTILSVGVVPAVYTKYREVP
;
A
#
# COMPACT_ATOMS: atom_id res chain seq x y z
N MET A 1 -10.03 -4.62 -28.58
CA MET A 1 -8.73 -4.03 -28.21
C MET A 1 -9.00 -2.77 -27.42
N THR A 2 -9.27 -2.94 -26.12
CA THR A 2 -9.53 -1.81 -25.21
C THR A 2 -8.19 -1.19 -24.88
N VAL A 3 -7.98 0.06 -25.30
CA VAL A 3 -6.92 0.88 -24.73
C VAL A 3 -7.26 0.98 -23.24
N GLN A 4 -6.55 0.23 -22.39
CA GLN A 4 -6.51 0.49 -20.96
C GLN A 4 -5.89 1.88 -20.82
N SER A 5 -6.73 2.91 -20.90
CA SER A 5 -6.33 4.26 -20.53
C SER A 5 -6.03 4.21 -19.04
N ARG A 6 -4.73 4.11 -18.71
CA ARG A 6 -4.22 4.27 -17.34
C ARG A 6 -4.73 5.60 -16.80
N GLY A 7 -5.35 5.59 -15.63
CA GLY A 7 -5.96 6.77 -15.03
C GLY A 7 -6.99 6.42 -13.97
N GLY A 8 -7.38 7.42 -13.18
CA GLY A 8 -8.35 7.26 -12.12
C GLY A 8 -9.77 7.51 -12.60
N LEU A 9 -10.63 6.50 -12.50
CA LEU A 9 -12.06 6.67 -12.77
C LEU A 9 -12.69 7.45 -11.61
N VAL A 10 -13.24 8.62 -11.91
CA VAL A 10 -13.92 9.47 -10.93
C VAL A 10 -15.20 8.78 -10.50
N TYR A 11 -15.29 8.41 -9.22
CA TYR A 11 -16.48 7.84 -8.61
C TYR A 11 -17.40 8.92 -8.08
N ARG A 12 -16.82 9.94 -7.44
CA ARG A 12 -17.55 11.04 -6.82
C ARG A 12 -16.80 12.35 -6.97
N VAL A 13 -17.56 13.41 -7.17
CA VAL A 13 -17.11 14.80 -7.05
C VAL A 13 -17.87 15.43 -5.89
N GLU A 14 -17.15 16.14 -5.02
CA GLU A 14 -17.73 16.82 -3.88
C GLU A 14 -18.47 18.10 -4.32
N PRO A 15 -19.71 18.35 -3.84
CA PRO A 15 -20.42 19.58 -4.14
C PRO A 15 -19.65 20.81 -3.63
N GLY A 16 -19.55 21.85 -4.46
CA GLY A 16 -18.78 23.08 -4.21
C GLY A 16 -17.28 22.94 -4.37
N SER A 17 -16.77 21.78 -4.82
CA SER A 17 -15.33 21.56 -5.01
C SER A 17 -14.79 22.20 -6.28
N LEU A 18 -13.46 22.34 -6.35
CA LEU A 18 -12.77 22.77 -7.56
C LEU A 18 -13.09 21.87 -8.75
N ALA A 19 -13.16 20.55 -8.55
CA ALA A 19 -13.52 19.61 -9.60
C ALA A 19 -14.92 19.84 -10.15
N GLU A 20 -15.90 20.15 -9.31
CA GLU A 20 -17.25 20.51 -9.77
C GLU A 20 -17.23 21.82 -10.57
N TYR A 21 -16.53 22.84 -10.07
CA TYR A 21 -16.43 24.14 -10.72
C TYR A 21 -15.83 24.07 -12.13
N VAL A 22 -14.79 23.24 -12.32
CA VAL A 22 -14.19 23.03 -13.65
C VAL A 22 -14.97 22.03 -14.52
N GLY A 23 -16.03 21.44 -14.00
CA GLY A 23 -16.93 20.55 -14.75
C GLY A 23 -16.45 19.10 -14.87
N ILE A 24 -15.63 18.62 -13.93
CA ILE A 24 -15.34 17.19 -13.76
C ILE A 24 -16.59 16.52 -13.16
N MET A 25 -16.92 15.34 -13.66
CA MET A 25 -18.11 14.60 -13.26
C MET A 25 -17.77 13.14 -12.92
N PRO A 26 -18.58 12.47 -12.07
CA PRO A 26 -18.54 11.03 -11.95
C PRO A 26 -18.56 10.33 -13.31
N GLY A 27 -17.73 9.31 -13.50
CA GLY A 27 -17.55 8.59 -14.76
C GLY A 27 -16.47 9.16 -15.69
N ASP A 28 -15.95 10.36 -15.41
CA ASP A 28 -14.75 10.86 -16.10
C ASP A 28 -13.51 10.06 -15.68
N LEU A 29 -12.53 9.96 -16.58
CA LEU A 29 -11.26 9.29 -16.33
C LEU A 29 -10.12 10.31 -16.35
N ILE A 30 -9.47 10.52 -15.21
CA ILE A 30 -8.30 11.40 -15.10
C ILE A 30 -7.05 10.60 -15.45
N VAL A 31 -6.41 10.95 -16.57
CA VAL A 31 -5.28 10.19 -17.13
C VAL A 31 -3.95 10.70 -16.58
N SER A 32 -3.79 12.02 -16.52
CA SER A 32 -2.53 12.63 -16.08
C SER A 32 -2.78 13.90 -15.26
N VAL A 33 -1.79 14.24 -14.43
CA VAL A 33 -1.67 15.54 -13.77
C VAL A 33 -0.28 16.08 -14.08
N ASN A 34 -0.18 17.31 -14.58
CA ASN A 34 1.08 17.95 -14.96
C ASN A 34 1.94 17.10 -15.92
N GLY A 35 1.28 16.38 -16.83
CA GLY A 35 1.93 15.46 -17.78
C GLY A 35 2.36 14.11 -17.19
N HIS A 36 2.19 13.89 -15.88
CA HIS A 36 2.48 12.62 -15.23
C HIS A 36 1.26 11.71 -15.28
N VAL A 37 1.38 10.57 -15.98
CA VAL A 37 0.31 9.55 -16.03
C VAL A 37 0.09 8.97 -14.64
N LEU A 38 -1.17 8.96 -14.20
CA LEU A 38 -1.53 8.51 -12.87
C LEU A 38 -1.52 6.99 -12.77
N ARG A 39 -0.87 6.46 -11.74
CA ARG A 39 -0.88 5.03 -11.39
C ARG A 39 -1.89 4.71 -10.29
N ASP A 40 -2.22 5.69 -9.46
CA ASP A 40 -3.05 5.55 -8.27
C ASP A 40 -3.40 6.94 -7.71
N GLU A 41 -4.17 6.94 -6.63
CA GLU A 41 -4.59 8.15 -5.92
C GLU A 41 -3.41 8.92 -5.28
N ILE A 42 -2.32 8.23 -4.92
CA ILE A 42 -1.13 8.89 -4.35
C ILE A 42 -0.51 9.82 -5.40
N ASP A 43 -0.37 9.35 -6.65
CA ASP A 43 0.10 10.21 -7.74
C ASP A 43 -0.81 11.41 -7.95
N PHE A 44 -2.13 11.21 -7.91
CA PHE A 44 -3.07 12.32 -8.04
C PHE A 44 -2.83 13.37 -6.96
N ARG A 45 -2.81 12.96 -5.68
CA ARG A 45 -2.57 13.87 -4.54
C ARG A 45 -1.20 14.55 -4.64
N PHE A 46 -0.16 13.82 -5.02
CA PHE A 46 1.21 14.33 -5.10
C PHE A 46 1.37 15.36 -6.22
N TYR A 47 0.92 15.05 -7.44
CA TYR A 47 1.09 15.95 -8.58
C TYR A 47 0.08 17.11 -8.60
N SER A 48 -1.03 17.01 -7.87
CA SER A 48 -2.03 18.08 -7.73
C SER A 48 -1.80 19.02 -6.54
N ALA A 49 -0.73 18.83 -5.75
CA ALA A 49 -0.46 19.65 -4.58
C ALA A 49 -0.02 21.10 -4.92
N GLY A 50 0.45 21.35 -6.14
CA GLY A 50 0.89 22.68 -6.58
C GLY A 50 -0.26 23.65 -6.87
N GLU A 51 0.08 24.92 -7.07
CA GLU A 51 -0.90 25.99 -7.36
C GLU A 51 -1.45 25.88 -8.79
N ASN A 52 -0.56 25.61 -9.75
CA ASN A 52 -0.90 25.50 -11.16
C ASN A 52 -0.88 24.03 -11.56
N ILE A 53 -2.05 23.49 -11.89
CA ILE A 53 -2.20 22.08 -12.27
C ILE A 53 -2.84 21.95 -13.64
N THR A 54 -2.33 21.02 -14.43
CA THR A 54 -2.92 20.63 -15.73
C THR A 54 -3.45 19.21 -15.62
N LEU A 55 -4.76 19.03 -15.81
CA LEU A 55 -5.41 17.72 -15.83
C LEU A 55 -5.72 17.31 -17.27
N ASP A 56 -5.27 16.12 -17.67
CA ASP A 56 -5.76 15.48 -18.89
C ASP A 56 -6.86 14.46 -18.53
N VAL A 57 -8.08 14.69 -19.02
CA VAL A 57 -9.27 13.92 -18.67
C VAL A 57 -9.92 13.35 -19.93
N VAL A 58 -10.35 12.08 -19.87
CA VAL A 58 -11.24 11.47 -20.85
C VAL A 58 -12.65 11.50 -20.29
N LYS A 59 -13.53 12.26 -20.92
CA LYS A 59 -14.95 12.34 -20.53
C LYS A 59 -15.66 11.03 -20.86
N GLN A 60 -16.84 10.83 -20.26
CA GLN A 60 -17.69 9.65 -20.52
C GLN A 60 -18.03 9.42 -22.01
N ASN A 61 -18.09 10.48 -22.82
CA ASN A 61 -18.31 10.39 -24.26
C ASN A 61 -17.03 10.06 -25.07
N GLY A 62 -15.91 9.78 -24.40
CA GLY A 62 -14.61 9.51 -25.02
C GLY A 62 -13.81 10.75 -25.43
N LYS A 63 -14.37 11.96 -25.29
CA LYS A 63 -13.66 13.21 -25.63
C LYS A 63 -12.55 13.46 -24.62
N LYS A 64 -11.34 13.73 -25.12
CA LYS A 64 -10.22 14.21 -24.31
C LYS A 64 -10.36 15.70 -24.08
N GLN A 65 -10.22 16.12 -22.84
CA GLN A 65 -10.21 17.52 -22.43
C GLN A 65 -9.02 17.78 -21.51
N ARG A 66 -8.42 18.96 -21.65
CA ARG A 66 -7.39 19.46 -20.76
C ARG A 66 -7.97 20.58 -19.92
N PHE A 67 -7.72 20.53 -18.62
CA PHE A 67 -8.10 21.57 -17.67
C PHE A 67 -6.84 22.19 -17.10
N GLU A 68 -6.74 23.52 -17.15
CA GLU A 68 -5.71 24.30 -16.47
C GLU A 68 -6.39 24.95 -15.27
N ILE A 69 -5.88 24.69 -14.08
CA ILE A 69 -6.50 25.07 -12.82
C ILE A 69 -5.45 25.78 -11.98
N GLU A 70 -5.81 26.96 -11.52
CA GLU A 70 -5.08 27.73 -10.52
C GLU A 70 -5.83 27.62 -9.18
N LYS A 71 -5.12 27.24 -8.13
CA LYS A 71 -5.67 27.02 -6.78
C LYS A 71 -4.61 27.33 -5.72
N ASP A 72 -5.02 27.47 -4.47
CA ASP A 72 -4.05 27.49 -3.38
C ASP A 72 -3.48 26.08 -3.14
N THR A 73 -2.27 26.01 -2.57
CA THR A 73 -1.61 24.70 -2.31
C THR A 73 -2.42 23.80 -1.37
N ASP A 74 -3.15 24.40 -0.44
CA ASP A 74 -4.00 23.69 0.53
C ASP A 74 -5.38 23.29 -0.03
N ASP A 75 -5.78 23.83 -1.19
CA ASP A 75 -7.06 23.51 -1.79
C ASP A 75 -7.07 22.10 -2.37
N LEU A 76 -8.07 21.32 -1.96
CA LEU A 76 -8.31 19.98 -2.47
C LEU A 76 -9.20 20.01 -3.70
N MET A 77 -8.97 19.07 -4.62
CA MET A 77 -9.79 18.94 -5.83
C MET A 77 -11.21 18.45 -5.54
N GLY A 78 -11.46 17.78 -4.41
CA GLY A 78 -12.78 17.21 -4.08
C GLY A 78 -13.17 16.02 -4.96
N ILE A 79 -12.19 15.17 -5.32
CA ILE A 79 -12.39 13.99 -6.18
C ILE A 79 -12.17 12.72 -5.37
N SER A 80 -13.10 11.78 -5.49
CA SER A 80 -12.91 10.38 -5.04
C SER A 80 -12.87 9.45 -6.24
N PHE A 81 -11.88 8.56 -6.28
CA PHE A 81 -11.75 7.55 -7.32
C PHE A 81 -12.50 6.26 -6.95
N ASP A 82 -12.90 5.50 -7.96
CA ASP A 82 -13.57 4.21 -7.80
C ASP A 82 -12.65 3.16 -7.15
N ASN A 83 -11.36 3.22 -7.49
CA ASN A 83 -10.32 2.41 -6.87
C ASN A 83 -9.12 3.30 -6.52
N PRO A 84 -8.46 3.06 -5.37
CA PRO A 84 -7.28 3.84 -4.96
C PRO A 84 -6.05 3.55 -5.82
N VAL A 85 -6.05 2.41 -6.51
CA VAL A 85 -5.01 1.93 -7.41
C VAL A 85 -5.62 1.77 -8.79
N PHE A 86 -5.00 2.36 -9.81
CA PHE A 86 -5.57 2.41 -11.16
C PHE A 86 -5.06 1.30 -12.08
N ASP A 87 -4.08 0.53 -11.59
CA ASP A 87 -3.64 -0.72 -12.18
C ASP A 87 -4.05 -1.91 -11.29
N SER A 88 -3.27 -2.99 -11.28
CA SER A 88 -3.53 -4.14 -10.41
C SER A 88 -2.89 -3.97 -9.03
N ILE A 89 -3.62 -4.43 -8.01
CA ILE A 89 -3.08 -4.56 -6.65
C ILE A 89 -1.94 -5.57 -6.65
N LYS A 90 -0.81 -5.22 -6.03
CA LYS A 90 0.28 -6.16 -5.77
C LYS A 90 -0.17 -7.21 -4.76
N THR A 91 0.00 -8.47 -5.12
CA THR A 91 -0.40 -9.59 -4.28
C THR A 91 0.79 -10.22 -3.55
N CYS A 92 0.48 -10.79 -2.39
CA CYS A 92 1.41 -11.49 -1.53
C CYS A 92 1.94 -12.76 -2.21
N ARG A 93 3.25 -12.98 -2.12
CA ARG A 93 3.95 -14.17 -2.65
C ARG A 93 4.36 -15.16 -1.56
N ASN A 94 3.96 -14.89 -0.32
CA ASN A 94 4.35 -15.69 0.84
C ASN A 94 3.39 -16.87 1.04
N ASN A 95 3.92 -17.94 1.63
CA ASN A 95 3.16 -19.13 2.03
C ASN A 95 3.26 -19.32 3.56
N CYS A 96 2.85 -18.29 4.31
CA CYS A 96 3.02 -18.28 5.75
C CYS A 96 2.26 -19.44 6.41
N CYS A 97 2.89 -20.13 7.36
CA CYS A 97 2.28 -21.26 8.07
C CYS A 97 1.07 -20.86 8.94
N PHE A 98 0.87 -19.55 9.15
CA PHE A 98 -0.24 -18.93 9.88
C PHE A 98 -1.13 -18.03 9.00
N CYS A 99 -1.02 -18.09 7.66
CA CYS A 99 -1.78 -17.24 6.76
C CYS A 99 -3.30 -17.38 7.00
N PHE A 100 -3.97 -16.31 7.43
CA PHE A 100 -5.40 -16.34 7.71
C PHE A 100 -6.23 -16.59 6.44
N ILE A 101 -5.87 -15.96 5.32
CA ILE A 101 -6.59 -16.07 4.05
C ILE A 101 -6.55 -17.51 3.51
N SER A 102 -5.44 -18.23 3.69
CA SER A 102 -5.33 -19.64 3.31
C SER A 102 -6.23 -20.57 4.13
N GLN A 103 -6.79 -20.09 5.24
CA GLN A 103 -7.65 -20.85 6.14
C GLN A 103 -9.12 -20.42 6.04
N LEU A 104 -9.50 -19.68 4.99
CA LEU A 104 -10.90 -19.31 4.74
C LEU A 104 -11.68 -20.49 4.13
N PRO A 105 -12.97 -20.64 4.47
CA PRO A 105 -13.83 -21.63 3.80
C PRO A 105 -13.95 -21.32 2.31
N ARG A 106 -14.25 -22.34 1.50
CA ARG A 106 -14.54 -22.17 0.06
C ARG A 106 -15.93 -21.53 -0.15
N GLY A 107 -16.12 -20.85 -1.28
CA GLY A 107 -17.41 -20.28 -1.70
C GLY A 107 -17.71 -18.86 -1.19
N LEU A 108 -16.74 -18.18 -0.59
CA LEU A 108 -16.88 -16.78 -0.17
C LEU A 108 -16.73 -15.82 -1.37
N ARG A 109 -17.03 -14.53 -1.13
CA ARG A 109 -16.80 -13.45 -2.11
C ARG A 109 -15.32 -13.45 -2.52
N GLN A 110 -15.06 -13.34 -3.83
CA GLN A 110 -13.71 -13.41 -4.40
C GLN A 110 -12.71 -12.45 -3.74
N GLY A 111 -13.13 -11.23 -3.41
CA GLY A 111 -12.27 -10.24 -2.74
C GLY A 111 -11.75 -10.68 -1.36
N LEU A 112 -12.41 -11.61 -0.67
CA LEU A 112 -11.95 -12.13 0.61
C LEU A 112 -10.74 -13.07 0.48
N TYR A 113 -10.50 -13.62 -0.71
CA TYR A 113 -9.33 -14.46 -1.00
C TYR A 113 -8.14 -13.66 -1.52
N LEU A 114 -8.30 -12.36 -1.76
CA LEU A 114 -7.21 -11.51 -2.21
C LEU A 114 -6.21 -11.31 -1.07
N ARG A 115 -4.99 -11.82 -1.26
CA ARG A 115 -3.86 -11.54 -0.39
C ARG A 115 -3.14 -10.32 -0.92
N ASP A 116 -3.51 -9.13 -0.46
CA ASP A 116 -2.79 -7.92 -0.81
C ASP A 116 -1.43 -7.85 -0.10
N ASP A 117 -0.50 -7.17 -0.75
CA ASP A 117 0.85 -6.90 -0.24
C ASP A 117 1.37 -5.65 -0.98
N ASP A 118 0.56 -4.60 -1.00
CA ASP A 118 0.78 -3.40 -1.80
C ASP A 118 1.10 -2.20 -0.90
N TYR A 119 2.30 -1.62 -1.07
CA TYR A 119 2.73 -0.47 -0.26
C TYR A 119 1.83 0.75 -0.44
N ARG A 120 1.14 0.87 -1.58
CA ARG A 120 0.19 1.97 -1.81
C ARG A 120 -1.01 1.86 -0.89
N LEU A 121 -1.54 0.64 -0.73
CA LEU A 121 -2.62 0.37 0.21
C LEU A 121 -2.14 0.45 1.67
N SER A 122 -0.87 0.11 1.93
CA SER A 122 -0.25 0.33 3.24
C SER A 122 -0.24 1.79 3.65
N PHE A 123 0.13 2.68 2.71
CA PHE A 123 0.15 4.11 2.94
C PHE A 123 -1.26 4.70 3.05
N LEU A 124 -2.16 4.36 2.12
CA LEU A 124 -3.51 4.95 2.06
C LEU A 124 -4.47 4.45 3.15
N PHE A 125 -4.45 3.14 3.44
CA PHE A 125 -5.47 2.50 4.30
C PHE A 125 -4.88 1.75 5.48
N GLY A 126 -3.55 1.62 5.54
CA GLY A 126 -2.91 0.92 6.63
C GLY A 126 -2.93 -0.60 6.51
N ASN A 127 -2.91 -1.12 5.29
CA ASN A 127 -2.68 -2.55 5.09
C ASN A 127 -1.23 -2.94 5.44
N PHE A 128 -1.03 -4.14 5.97
CA PHE A 128 0.30 -4.64 6.31
C PHE A 128 0.98 -5.27 5.10
N ILE A 129 2.24 -4.86 4.83
CA ILE A 129 3.08 -5.41 3.78
C ILE A 129 4.21 -6.27 4.33
N SER A 130 4.64 -7.23 3.54
CA SER A 130 5.66 -8.21 3.87
C SER A 130 7.08 -7.76 3.53
N LEU A 131 7.20 -6.72 2.70
CA LEU A 131 8.43 -6.23 2.04
C LEU A 131 9.08 -7.22 1.06
N THR A 132 8.40 -8.32 0.71
CA THR A 132 8.97 -9.38 -0.14
C THR A 132 8.70 -9.20 -1.64
N ASN A 133 7.93 -8.18 -2.03
CA ASN A 133 7.50 -7.97 -3.42
C ASN A 133 7.75 -6.51 -3.93
N LEU A 134 8.61 -5.75 -3.25
CA LEU A 134 9.00 -4.40 -3.65
C LEU A 134 10.11 -4.44 -4.69
N ALA A 135 9.84 -3.91 -5.89
CA ALA A 135 10.83 -3.72 -6.94
C ALA A 135 11.65 -2.45 -6.73
N SER A 136 12.76 -2.30 -7.44
CA SER A 136 13.63 -1.10 -7.37
C SER A 136 12.88 0.21 -7.62
N GLN A 137 11.94 0.21 -8.57
CA GLN A 137 11.08 1.35 -8.87
C GLN A 137 10.12 1.71 -7.72
N ASP A 138 9.65 0.71 -6.95
CA ASP A 138 8.78 0.94 -5.80
C ASP A 138 9.58 1.62 -4.69
N TRP A 139 10.80 1.14 -4.43
CA TRP A 139 11.73 1.76 -3.48
C TRP A 139 12.06 3.21 -3.82
N LYS A 140 12.31 3.48 -5.11
CA LYS A 140 12.59 4.84 -5.59
C LYS A 140 11.38 5.74 -5.35
N ARG A 141 10.17 5.27 -5.67
CA ARG A 141 8.94 6.04 -5.48
C ARG A 141 8.62 6.30 -4.01
N ILE A 142 8.76 5.31 -3.14
CA ILE A 142 8.55 5.48 -1.69
C ILE A 142 9.41 6.62 -1.14
N ASP A 143 10.65 6.72 -1.61
CA ASP A 143 11.59 7.79 -1.25
C ASP A 143 11.20 9.15 -1.85
N GLU A 144 10.96 9.18 -3.17
CA GLU A 144 10.61 10.41 -3.91
C GLU A 144 9.33 11.07 -3.39
N GLN A 145 8.31 10.28 -3.13
CA GLN A 145 7.00 10.76 -2.66
C GLN A 145 6.85 10.73 -1.13
N ARG A 146 7.93 10.37 -0.40
CA ARG A 146 7.95 10.28 1.08
C ARG A 146 6.77 9.49 1.64
N LEU A 147 6.55 8.30 1.11
CA LEU A 147 5.42 7.45 1.50
C LEU A 147 5.67 6.86 2.90
N THR A 148 5.22 7.58 3.92
CA THR A 148 5.44 7.25 5.33
C THR A 148 4.27 7.70 6.22
N PRO A 149 3.89 6.95 7.27
CA PRO A 149 4.43 5.65 7.67
C PRO A 149 3.88 4.47 6.84
N LEU A 150 4.68 3.40 6.74
CA LEU A 150 4.25 2.12 6.16
C LEU A 150 3.99 1.09 7.27
N ARG A 151 3.09 0.13 7.04
CA ARG A 151 2.79 -0.95 7.98
C ARG A 151 3.45 -2.24 7.54
N VAL A 152 4.35 -2.79 8.34
CA VAL A 152 5.20 -3.93 7.99
C VAL A 152 4.87 -5.13 8.87
N SER A 153 4.57 -6.25 8.22
CA SER A 153 4.36 -7.55 8.85
C SER A 153 5.72 -8.24 9.04
N LEU A 154 6.40 -8.01 10.17
CA LEU A 154 7.77 -8.48 10.40
C LEU A 154 7.81 -9.90 10.99
N HIS A 155 7.01 -10.18 12.03
CA HIS A 155 6.97 -11.44 12.79
C HIS A 155 8.23 -11.80 13.60
N THR A 156 9.43 -11.61 13.08
CA THR A 156 10.70 -11.81 13.81
C THR A 156 11.85 -11.14 13.07
N SER A 157 12.87 -10.68 13.79
CA SER A 157 14.11 -10.14 13.22
C SER A 157 15.08 -11.24 12.74
N ASP A 158 14.95 -12.47 13.23
CA ASP A 158 15.77 -13.63 12.83
C ASP A 158 15.49 -14.01 11.36
N PRO A 159 16.46 -13.84 10.43
CA PRO A 159 16.23 -14.05 9.00
C PRO A 159 15.78 -15.47 8.66
N GLY A 160 16.34 -16.48 9.32
CA GLY A 160 16.05 -17.88 9.06
C GLY A 160 14.67 -18.28 9.59
N ALA A 161 14.32 -17.81 10.79
CA ALA A 161 12.99 -18.02 11.35
C ALA A 161 11.93 -17.29 10.52
N ARG A 162 12.17 -16.06 10.09
CA ARG A 162 11.25 -15.30 9.23
C ARG A 162 11.01 -16.00 7.89
N ALA A 163 12.08 -16.45 7.24
CA ALA A 163 11.98 -17.19 5.97
C ALA A 163 11.13 -18.47 6.11
N ARG A 164 11.34 -19.25 7.19
CA ARG A 164 10.54 -20.45 7.48
C ARG A 164 9.08 -20.12 7.80
N LEU A 165 8.84 -19.14 8.67
CA LEU A 165 7.50 -18.68 9.07
C LEU A 165 6.65 -18.26 7.88
N MET A 166 7.27 -17.56 6.92
CA MET A 166 6.61 -17.00 5.74
C MET A 166 6.64 -17.90 4.51
N GLY A 167 7.36 -19.04 4.57
CA GLY A 167 7.54 -19.93 3.43
C GLY A 167 8.17 -19.22 2.23
N ASN A 168 9.05 -18.25 2.47
CA ASN A 168 9.67 -17.42 1.44
C ASN A 168 11.11 -17.06 1.84
N PRO A 169 12.15 -17.51 1.10
CA PRO A 169 13.54 -17.18 1.39
C PRO A 169 13.83 -15.67 1.42
N ASP A 170 13.21 -14.89 0.53
CA ASP A 170 13.41 -13.44 0.45
C ASP A 170 12.87 -12.71 1.70
N ALA A 171 12.01 -13.36 2.48
CA ALA A 171 11.54 -12.82 3.74
C ALA A 171 12.66 -12.64 4.77
N GLY A 172 13.81 -13.32 4.66
CA GLY A 172 14.93 -13.10 5.58
C GLY A 172 15.49 -11.67 5.58
N ARG A 173 15.21 -10.88 4.53
CA ARG A 173 15.82 -9.56 4.29
C ARG A 173 15.10 -8.38 4.93
N ALA A 174 14.05 -8.63 5.73
CA ALA A 174 13.21 -7.55 6.24
C ALA A 174 13.96 -6.53 7.10
N MET A 175 14.92 -6.96 7.93
CA MET A 175 15.73 -6.03 8.73
C MET A 175 16.62 -5.14 7.85
N GLU A 176 17.20 -5.66 6.75
CA GLU A 176 17.93 -4.85 5.77
C GLU A 176 17.04 -3.74 5.18
N TYR A 177 15.76 -4.07 4.94
CA TYR A 177 14.78 -3.14 4.40
C TYR A 177 14.32 -2.09 5.42
N LEU A 178 14.20 -2.45 6.70
CA LEU A 178 13.92 -1.50 7.77
C LEU A 178 15.11 -0.55 8.02
N GLU A 179 16.34 -1.04 7.90
CA GLU A 179 17.53 -0.17 7.92
C GLU A 179 17.54 0.80 6.73
N LYS A 180 17.14 0.33 5.54
CA LYS A 180 16.95 1.21 4.38
C LYS A 180 15.85 2.25 4.60
N PHE A 181 14.79 1.92 5.33
CA PHE A 181 13.78 2.89 5.74
C PHE A 181 14.36 3.97 6.67
N LYS A 182 15.14 3.57 7.68
CA LYS A 182 15.86 4.49 8.58
C LYS A 182 16.73 5.47 7.80
N GLN A 183 17.52 4.97 6.84
CA GLN A 183 18.38 5.80 5.98
C GLN A 183 17.60 6.82 5.11
N LYS A 184 16.34 6.52 4.79
CA LYS A 184 15.47 7.34 3.93
C LYS A 184 14.47 8.19 4.71
N GLY A 185 14.51 8.15 6.04
CA GLY A 185 13.52 8.83 6.90
C GLY A 185 12.09 8.28 6.74
N ILE A 186 11.94 7.02 6.31
CA ILE A 186 10.64 6.36 6.21
C ILE A 186 10.36 5.67 7.54
N CYS A 187 9.29 6.09 8.21
CA CYS A 187 8.83 5.46 9.43
C CYS A 187 7.94 4.24 9.15
N ALA A 188 7.86 3.31 10.10
CA ALA A 188 7.04 2.12 10.01
C ALA A 188 6.31 1.75 11.31
N HIS A 189 5.13 1.17 11.16
CA HIS A 189 4.42 0.43 12.20
C HIS A 189 4.62 -1.06 11.97
N ILE A 190 5.00 -1.80 13.00
CA ILE A 190 5.35 -3.22 12.90
C ILE A 190 4.23 -4.09 13.45
N GLN A 191 3.92 -5.18 12.74
CA GLN A 191 3.12 -6.28 13.25
C GLN A 191 3.97 -7.53 13.45
N ILE A 192 3.75 -8.18 14.59
CA ILE A 192 4.28 -9.49 14.91
C ILE A 192 3.09 -10.43 15.13
N VAL A 193 3.09 -11.56 14.41
CA VAL A 193 2.16 -12.66 14.64
C VAL A 193 2.93 -13.70 15.43
N LEU A 194 2.51 -13.94 16.67
CA LEU A 194 3.23 -14.75 17.64
C LEU A 194 2.79 -16.20 17.57
N LEU A 195 3.75 -17.11 17.37
CA LEU A 195 3.57 -18.54 17.32
C LEU A 195 4.38 -19.18 18.46
N LYS A 196 3.70 -19.99 19.26
CA LYS A 196 4.31 -20.69 20.39
C LYS A 196 5.46 -21.60 19.94
N GLY A 197 6.62 -21.46 20.57
CA GLY A 197 7.84 -22.23 20.27
C GLY A 197 8.53 -21.86 18.95
N VAL A 198 8.12 -20.78 18.28
CA VAL A 198 8.69 -20.38 16.99
C VAL A 198 9.32 -18.99 17.04
N ASN A 199 8.57 -17.99 17.49
CA ASN A 199 9.03 -16.59 17.61
C ASN A 199 8.55 -15.92 18.91
N ASP A 200 8.25 -16.71 19.93
CA ASP A 200 7.94 -16.28 21.29
C ASP A 200 9.16 -16.35 22.22
N GLY A 201 8.96 -16.00 23.50
CA GLY A 201 10.02 -16.01 24.52
C GLY A 201 11.20 -15.12 24.13
N ASP A 202 12.42 -15.64 24.28
CA ASP A 202 13.67 -14.93 24.01
C ASP A 202 13.76 -14.40 22.57
N LYS A 203 13.16 -15.11 21.59
CA LYS A 203 13.12 -14.64 20.19
C LYS A 203 12.25 -13.40 20.02
N LEU A 204 11.15 -13.30 20.76
CA LEU A 204 10.33 -12.10 20.76
C LEU A 204 11.09 -10.94 21.38
N ILE A 205 11.74 -11.16 22.52
CA ILE A 205 12.54 -10.13 23.22
C ILE A 205 13.62 -9.59 22.29
N SER A 206 14.43 -10.47 21.70
CA SER A 206 15.47 -10.07 20.73
C SER A 206 14.88 -9.33 19.52
N THR A 207 13.71 -9.74 19.01
CA THR A 207 13.05 -9.00 17.92
C THR A 207 12.64 -7.59 18.34
N LEU A 208 12.17 -7.40 19.57
CA LEU A 208 11.79 -6.09 20.09
C LEU A 208 13.02 -5.20 20.32
N GLU A 209 14.12 -5.75 20.83
CA GLU A 209 15.40 -5.03 20.98
C GLU A 209 15.97 -4.59 19.63
N ASP A 210 15.93 -5.47 18.63
CA ASP A 210 16.37 -5.14 17.26
C ASP A 210 15.52 -4.01 16.65
N LEU A 211 14.21 -4.02 16.89
CA LEU A 211 13.31 -2.94 16.47
C LEU A 211 13.57 -1.63 17.21
N ASP A 212 13.84 -1.68 18.52
CA ASP A 212 14.18 -0.51 19.32
C ASP A 212 15.48 0.15 18.84
N SER A 213 16.45 -0.65 18.39
CA SER A 213 17.72 -0.15 17.82
C SER A 213 17.55 0.71 16.54
N LEU A 214 16.41 0.58 15.86
CA LEU A 214 16.05 1.41 14.71
C LEU A 214 15.51 2.80 15.12
N GLY A 215 15.29 3.04 16.41
CA GLY A 215 14.89 4.31 17.00
C GLY A 215 13.57 4.84 16.44
N GLY A 216 13.49 6.14 16.18
CA GLY A 216 12.29 6.82 15.67
C GLY A 216 11.77 6.34 14.30
N THR A 217 12.50 5.44 13.64
CA THR A 217 12.01 4.72 12.44
C THR A 217 10.81 3.84 12.78
N ILE A 218 10.77 3.24 13.97
CA ILE A 218 9.70 2.35 14.40
C ILE A 218 8.74 3.11 15.29
N LEU A 219 7.53 3.37 14.80
CA LEU A 219 6.53 4.18 15.50
C LEU A 219 5.71 3.36 16.49
N SER A 220 5.45 2.09 16.17
CA SER A 220 4.77 1.17 17.08
C SER A 220 5.02 -0.28 16.69
N VAL A 221 4.84 -1.18 17.67
CA VAL A 221 4.87 -2.63 17.47
C VAL A 221 3.59 -3.23 18.03
N GLY A 222 2.79 -3.85 17.17
CA GLY A 222 1.61 -4.63 17.53
C GLY A 222 1.92 -6.11 17.52
N VAL A 223 1.70 -6.79 18.64
CA VAL A 223 1.89 -8.25 18.77
C VAL A 223 0.53 -8.91 18.91
N VAL A 224 0.23 -9.87 18.03
CA VAL A 224 -1.03 -10.64 18.04
C VAL A 224 -0.72 -12.13 18.03
N PRO A 225 -1.49 -12.97 18.75
CA PRO A 225 -1.31 -14.42 18.66
C PRO A 225 -1.74 -14.93 17.28
N ALA A 226 -1.11 -15.99 16.80
CA ALA A 226 -1.58 -16.69 15.61
C ALA A 226 -3.01 -17.23 15.83
N VAL A 227 -3.87 -17.01 14.84
CA VAL A 227 -5.27 -17.47 14.86
C VAL A 227 -5.45 -18.57 13.84
N TYR A 228 -6.14 -19.64 14.25
CA TYR A 228 -6.45 -20.78 13.41
C TYR A 228 -7.96 -20.96 13.30
N THR A 229 -8.43 -21.26 12.08
CA THR A 229 -9.85 -21.52 11.82
C THR A 229 -10.11 -23.03 11.75
N LYS A 230 -11.37 -23.44 11.90
CA LYS A 230 -11.79 -24.85 11.69
C LYS A 230 -11.60 -25.35 10.25
N TYR A 231 -11.28 -24.46 9.31
CA TYR A 231 -11.07 -24.77 7.89
C TYR A 231 -9.59 -24.86 7.52
N ARG A 232 -8.69 -24.71 8.50
CA ARG A 232 -7.25 -24.90 8.29
C ARG A 232 -7.00 -26.35 7.87
N GLU A 233 -6.41 -26.51 6.70
CA GLU A 233 -5.79 -27.78 6.30
C GLU A 233 -4.49 -27.90 7.12
N VAL A 234 -4.49 -28.74 8.14
CA VAL A 234 -3.30 -29.04 8.96
C VAL A 234 -2.50 -30.12 8.22
N PRO A 235 -1.19 -29.93 7.97
CA PRO A 235 -0.33 -31.03 7.55
C PRO A 235 -0.20 -32.11 8.63
#